data_AF-A0A4S1GPU9-F1
#
_entry.id   AF-A0A4S1GPU9-F1
#
_cell.length_a   1.000
_cell.length_b   1.000
_cell.length_c   1.000
_cell.angle_alpha   90.00
_cell.angle_beta   90.00
_cell.angle_gamma   90.00
#
_symmetry.space_group_name_H-M   'P 1'
#
loop_
_entity.id
_entity.type
_entity.pdbx_description
1 polymer ?
#
loop_
_entity_poly.entity_id
_entity_poly.type
_entity_poly.pdbx_seq_one_letter_code
_entity_poly.pdbx_strand_id
1 'polypeptide(L)'
;LSLPGVMTGVSLVMILLLGEYLIPTLLGGGKVFFIGNALVDLFLQSRNWPFGSAIAITLVLVSVVVLIAANRISTRLSGARRVDLI
;
A
#
# COMPACT_ATOMS: atom_id res chain seq x y z
N LEU A 1 23.53 -13.19 -6.57
CA LEU A 1 23.42 -12.93 -5.12
C LEU A 1 22.43 -11.82 -4.77
N SER A 2 22.27 -10.78 -5.60
CA SER A 2 21.53 -9.57 -5.23
C SER A 2 20.00 -9.63 -5.40
N LEU A 3 19.48 -10.57 -6.20
CA LEU A 3 18.05 -10.66 -6.53
C LEU A 3 17.12 -10.80 -5.31
N PRO A 4 17.41 -11.65 -4.29
CA PRO A 4 16.59 -11.73 -3.09
C PRO A 4 16.58 -10.42 -2.29
N GLY A 5 17.72 -9.70 -2.25
CA GLY A 5 17.82 -8.39 -1.57
C GLY A 5 16.98 -7.32 -2.25
N VAL A 6 16.94 -7.29 -3.58
CA VAL A 6 16.09 -6.37 -4.35
C VAL A 6 14.61 -6.64 -4.08
N MET A 7 14.18 -7.91 -4.01
CA MET A 7 12.78 -8.25 -3.73
C MET A 7 12.34 -7.83 -2.32
N THR A 8 13.22 -7.97 -1.32
CA THR A 8 12.98 -7.46 0.03
C THR A 8 12.87 -5.93 0.04
N GLY A 9 13.75 -5.23 -0.68
CA GLY A 9 13.69 -3.77 -0.81
C GLY A 9 12.39 -3.27 -1.45
N VAL A 10 11.94 -3.92 -2.52
CA VAL A 10 10.67 -3.59 -3.19
C VAL A 10 9.49 -3.78 -2.23
N SER A 11 9.49 -4.86 -1.45
CA SER A 11 8.42 -5.14 -0.47
C SER A 11 8.37 -4.08 0.64
N LEU A 12 9.54 -3.62 1.13
CA LEU A 12 9.62 -2.55 2.13
C LEU A 12 9.09 -1.21 1.61
N VAL A 13 9.49 -0.80 0.40
CA VAL A 13 9.02 0.45 -0.21
C VAL A 13 7.50 0.40 -0.46
N MET A 14 6.98 -0.75 -0.87
CA MET A 14 5.56 -0.94 -1.09
C MET A 14 4.73 -0.77 0.19
N ILE A 15 5.24 -1.23 1.33
CA ILE A 15 4.60 -0.99 2.64
C ILE A 15 4.57 0.51 2.97
N LEU A 16 5.69 1.22 2.75
CA LEU A 16 5.79 2.65 3.03
C LEU A 16 4.85 3.49 2.15
N LEU A 17 4.72 3.15 0.87
CA LEU A 17 3.89 3.90 -0.07
C LEU A 17 2.38 3.76 0.21
N LEU A 18 1.92 2.63 0.77
CA LEU A 18 0.49 2.42 1.05
C LEU A 18 -0.09 3.36 2.11
N GLY A 19 0.76 3.93 2.97
CA GLY A 19 0.36 4.87 4.02
C GLY A 19 0.44 6.35 3.62
N GLU A 20 0.96 6.65 2.43
CA GLU A 20 1.29 8.02 2.05
C GLU A 20 0.14 8.71 1.32
N TYR A 21 -0.36 9.82 1.88
CA TYR A 21 -1.38 10.65 1.23
C TYR A 21 -0.95 12.10 1.03
N LEU A 22 0.06 12.60 1.76
CA LEU A 22 0.47 14.00 1.69
C LEU A 22 1.18 14.30 0.37
N ILE A 23 2.24 13.53 0.06
CA ILE A 23 3.03 13.70 -1.17
C ILE A 23 2.14 13.70 -2.43
N PRO A 24 1.25 12.72 -2.67
CA PRO A 24 0.41 12.72 -3.88
C PRO A 24 -0.58 13.89 -3.91
N THR A 25 -1.00 14.41 -2.76
CA THR A 25 -1.91 15.57 -2.68
C THR A 25 -1.19 16.87 -3.03
N LEU A 26 0.04 17.03 -2.53
CA LEU A 26 0.89 18.17 -2.86
C LEU A 26 1.30 18.14 -4.34
N LEU A 27 1.68 16.96 -4.85
CA LEU A 27 2.11 16.79 -6.23
C LEU A 27 0.94 16.91 -7.23
N GLY A 28 -0.24 16.44 -6.85
CA GLY A 28 -1.47 16.54 -7.65
C GLY A 28 -2.10 17.93 -7.67
N GLY A 29 -1.61 18.86 -6.84
CA GLY A 29 -2.05 20.26 -6.81
C GLY A 29 -3.57 20.44 -6.62
N GLY A 30 -4.22 19.51 -5.92
CA GLY A 30 -5.68 19.50 -5.71
C GLY A 30 -6.52 19.11 -6.95
N LYS A 31 -5.90 18.80 -8.09
CA LYS A 31 -6.60 18.40 -9.32
C LYS A 31 -6.90 16.91 -9.39
N VAL A 32 -6.17 16.11 -8.61
CA VAL A 32 -6.35 14.66 -8.54
C VAL A 32 -6.84 14.30 -7.13
N PHE A 33 -8.06 13.76 -7.06
CA PHE A 33 -8.68 13.38 -5.80
C PHE A 33 -8.30 11.95 -5.45
N PHE A 34 -7.43 11.79 -4.46
CA PHE A 34 -7.00 10.50 -3.94
C PHE A 34 -7.86 10.06 -2.76
N ILE A 35 -7.89 8.76 -2.49
CA ILE A 35 -8.63 8.16 -1.38
C ILE A 35 -8.22 8.73 -0.01
N GLY A 36 -6.96 9.15 0.14
CA GLY A 36 -6.48 9.83 1.35
C GLY A 36 -7.10 11.22 1.55
N ASN A 37 -7.36 11.96 0.47
CA ASN A 37 -8.08 13.24 0.54
C ASN A 37 -9.53 13.03 0.98
N ALA A 38 -10.17 11.98 0.45
CA ALA A 38 -11.51 11.60 0.86
C ALA A 38 -11.61 11.30 2.36
N LEU A 39 -10.61 10.62 2.93
CA LEU A 39 -10.56 10.34 4.36
C LEU A 39 -10.43 11.63 5.18
N VAL A 40 -9.50 12.51 4.82
CA VAL A 40 -9.31 13.80 5.50
C VAL A 40 -10.60 14.62 5.47
N ASP A 41 -11.28 14.68 4.32
CA ASP A 41 -12.55 15.41 4.19
C ASP A 41 -13.66 14.79 5.05
N LEU A 42 -13.77 13.46 5.11
CA LEU A 42 -14.77 12.78 5.94
C LEU A 42 -14.61 13.09 7.43
N PHE A 43 -13.37 13.12 7.92
CA PHE A 43 -13.09 13.38 9.34
C PHE A 43 -13.08 14.87 9.69
N LEU A 44 -12.47 15.73 8.86
CA LEU A 44 -12.23 17.13 9.20
C LEU A 44 -13.29 18.08 8.65
N GLN A 45 -13.75 17.87 7.42
CA GLN A 45 -14.71 18.77 6.75
C GLN A 45 -16.15 18.34 7.02
N SER A 46 -16.52 17.12 6.61
CA SER A 46 -17.87 16.57 6.81
C SER A 46 -18.13 16.14 8.26
N ARG A 47 -17.08 15.95 9.07
CA ARG A 47 -17.16 15.44 10.47
C ARG A 47 -18.05 14.21 10.59
N ASN A 48 -18.07 13.37 9.57
CA ASN A 48 -18.83 12.13 9.55
C ASN A 48 -17.91 10.99 9.98
N TRP A 49 -17.62 10.95 11.28
CA TRP A 49 -16.73 9.97 11.90
C TRP A 49 -17.15 8.51 11.63
N PRO A 50 -18.45 8.14 11.72
CA PRO A 50 -18.85 6.75 11.44
C PRO A 50 -18.56 6.31 10.00
N PHE A 51 -18.87 7.17 9.03
CA PHE A 51 -18.59 6.85 7.62
C PHE A 51 -17.09 6.91 7.31
N GLY A 52 -16.38 7.87 7.92
CA GLY A 52 -14.91 7.98 7.85
C GLY A 52 -14.22 6.72 8.35
N SER A 53 -14.66 6.18 9.48
CA SER A 53 -14.15 4.93 10.04
C SER A 53 -14.42 3.73 9.13
N ALA A 54 -15.61 3.64 8.52
CA ALA A 54 -15.94 2.57 7.58
C ALA A 54 -15.02 2.58 6.35
N ILE A 55 -14.78 3.75 5.75
CA ILE A 55 -13.84 3.88 4.63
C ILE A 55 -12.40 3.60 5.07
N ALA A 56 -11.98 4.07 6.25
CA ALA A 56 -10.63 3.83 6.77
C ALA A 56 -10.36 2.33 6.94
N ILE A 57 -11.30 1.59 7.55
CA ILE A 57 -11.18 0.13 7.72
C ILE A 57 -11.15 -0.58 6.37
N THR A 58 -12.00 -0.16 5.42
CA THR A 58 -12.03 -0.73 4.07
C THR A 58 -10.68 -0.53 3.37
N LEU A 59 -10.10 0.66 3.48
CA LEU A 59 -8.79 0.98 2.92
C LEU A 59 -7.69 0.10 3.52
N VAL A 60 -7.68 -0.07 4.85
CA VAL A 60 -6.72 -0.98 5.52
C VAL A 60 -6.86 -2.41 5.01
N LEU A 61 -8.08 -2.91 4.86
CA LEU A 61 -8.36 -4.24 4.32
C LEU A 61 -7.79 -4.42 2.91
N VAL A 62 -8.03 -3.45 2.02
CA VAL A 62 -7.49 -3.45 0.65
C VAL A 62 -5.97 -3.44 0.66
N SER A 63 -5.35 -2.59 1.48
CA SER A 63 -3.89 -2.53 1.62
C SER A 63 -3.30 -3.85 2.09
N VAL A 64 -3.93 -4.52 3.06
CA VAL A 64 -3.50 -5.85 3.52
C VAL A 64 -3.62 -6.88 2.39
N VAL A 65 -4.71 -6.88 1.62
CA VAL A 65 -4.88 -7.80 0.47
C VAL A 65 -3.78 -7.57 -0.58
N VAL A 66 -3.49 -6.31 -0.91
CA VAL A 66 -2.42 -5.95 -1.85
C VAL A 66 -1.05 -6.39 -1.34
N LEU A 67 -0.76 -6.20 -0.06
CA LEU A 67 0.48 -6.67 0.55
C LEU A 67 0.60 -8.19 0.53
N ILE A 68 -0.48 -8.92 0.84
CA ILE A 68 -0.48 -10.38 0.76
C ILE A 68 -0.23 -10.82 -0.69
N ALA A 69 -0.91 -10.20 -1.67
CA ALA A 69 -0.72 -10.51 -3.08
C ALA A 69 0.74 -10.27 -3.52
N ALA A 70 1.32 -9.13 -3.16
CA ALA A 70 2.72 -8.81 -3.46
C ALA A 70 3.70 -9.79 -2.81
N ASN A 71 3.48 -10.15 -1.54
CA ASN A 71 4.28 -11.15 -0.85
C ASN A 71 4.13 -12.55 -1.49
N ARG A 72 2.94 -12.92 -1.95
CA ARG A 72 2.71 -14.19 -2.68
C ARG A 72 3.44 -14.21 -4.03
N ILE A 73 3.44 -13.10 -4.75
CA ILE A 73 4.18 -12.96 -6.01
C ILE A 73 5.69 -13.01 -5.75
N SER A 74 6.16 -12.29 -4.73
CA SER A 74 7.56 -12.26 -4.32
C SER A 74 8.08 -13.63 -3.89
N THR A 75 7.28 -14.40 -3.15
CA THR A 75 7.62 -15.77 -2.73
C THR A 75 7.60 -16.77 -3.89
N ARG A 76 6.71 -16.61 -4.88
CA ARG A 76 6.73 -17.45 -6.12
C ARG A 76 7.98 -17.21 -6.96
N LEU A 77 8.41 -15.95 -7.08
CA LEU A 77 9.65 -15.60 -7.77
C LEU A 77 10.90 -16.04 -6.99
N SER A 78 10.83 -16.07 -5.66
CA SER A 78 11.92 -16.52 -4.78
C SER A 78 11.99 -18.05 -4.65
N GLY A 79 10.89 -18.78 -4.88
CA GLY A 79 10.79 -20.24 -4.76
C GLY A 79 11.45 -21.04 -5.91
N ALA A 80 11.83 -20.38 -7.01
CA ALA A 80 12.41 -21.05 -8.18
C ALA A 80 13.90 -21.42 -8.04
N ARG A 81 14.58 -21.13 -6.91
CA ARG A 81 16.05 -21.30 -6.80
C ARG A 81 16.54 -22.19 -5.66
N ARG A 82 15.65 -22.88 -4.93
CA ARG A 82 16.04 -23.78 -3.83
C ARG A 82 16.20 -25.24 -4.26
N VAL A 83 15.95 -25.58 -5.53
CA VAL A 83 16.02 -26.96 -6.05
C VAL A 83 17.27 -27.23 -6.89
N ASP A 84 18.02 -26.19 -7.31
CA ASP A 84 19.21 -26.37 -8.17
C ASP A 84 20.54 -26.60 -7.41
N LEU A 85 20.49 -26.84 -6.10
CA LEU A 85 21.69 -27.00 -5.24
C LEU A 85 21.66 -28.30 -4.40
N ILE A 86 21.10 -29.38 -4.96
CA ILE A 86 21.37 -30.75 -4.53
C ILE A 86 21.76 -31.56 -5.75
#